data_AF-A0A166LCB6-F1
#
_entry.id   AF-A0A166LCB6-F1
#
_cell.length_a   1.000
_cell.length_b   1.000
_cell.length_c   1.000
_cell.angle_alpha   90.00
_cell.angle_beta   90.00
_cell.angle_gamma   90.00
#
_symmetry.space_group_name_H-M   'P 1'
#
loop_
_entity.id
_entity.type
_entity.pdbx_description
1 polymer ?
#
loop_
_entity_poly.entity_id
_entity_poly.type
_entity_poly.pdbx_seq_one_letter_code
_entity_poly.pdbx_strand_id
1 'polypeptide(L)'
;MSTIAALGDSQTIAGTLTERILSSLDGEDGSNSLFALSTAIVQRGLQTDLDPLAVLNPLVSSAREGVDEMLDVLCQSSSARELVVAAQEVAEYLISADEDENDDEPDDARATPAVQFMHLLNVYSHAIPRLQTKKPPSQTLATTVGELQEAVSPATLRAGIAEGRNIISAAARLVQTSHNWAADRAHGDQAELTRCKAILTTFLDAVLEACANTVSTSLSQRVFDARFPRLVVRAATSSEWKTGEDALNAAVRASESMGRTPATLPSIPSIASLVLLVHSESLEEQSLATLTTMFPVVFTALQANVALDEALAFLLVVFFPTLPNTSIAPTPDVIIPLSTLLPALCSAHPDAPTRHLAFRLLGQVLRVSPPPLRLQVLRDLLAPSEDAFPQMRVAAIGLVKDAVIEGLESSASATELFASPLMLATLGPFLLRPSPTDLFEENFSAEDFVEMDEAKRLIECLGFYYVLLMRDVDNKTGIRDPDTVRGFRTSLLDPLRGALKAWFNGAGNTNDPHLLLPLAALGTNVERIDEALVKVYS
;
A
#
# COMPACT_ATOMS: atom_id res chain seq x y z
N MET A 1 10.50 50.14 -11.02
CA MET A 1 10.23 50.16 -9.56
C MET A 1 9.99 51.56 -8.95
N SER A 2 10.19 52.68 -9.66
CA SER A 2 9.92 54.04 -9.10
C SER A 2 8.47 54.52 -9.21
N THR A 3 7.58 53.76 -9.88
CA THR A 3 6.20 54.22 -10.19
C THR A 3 5.19 54.05 -9.05
N ILE A 4 5.43 53.16 -8.08
CA ILE A 4 4.48 52.95 -6.95
C ILE A 4 4.52 54.12 -5.94
N ALA A 5 5.60 54.91 -5.90
CA ALA A 5 5.78 55.97 -4.91
C ALA A 5 4.95 57.25 -5.15
N ALA A 6 4.15 57.31 -6.23
CA ALA A 6 3.43 58.51 -6.66
C ALA A 6 1.89 58.39 -6.68
N LEU A 7 1.32 57.30 -6.15
CA LEU A 7 -0.13 57.06 -6.17
C LEU A 7 -0.78 57.57 -4.88
N GLY A 8 -1.81 58.41 -5.03
CA GLY A 8 -2.38 59.25 -3.97
C GLY A 8 -3.76 58.81 -3.44
N ASP A 9 -4.21 57.58 -3.68
CA ASP A 9 -5.45 57.04 -3.09
C ASP A 9 -5.36 55.51 -2.89
N SER A 10 -5.90 54.96 -1.80
CA SER A 10 -5.76 53.51 -1.48
C SER A 10 -6.39 52.63 -2.57
N GLN A 11 -7.49 53.10 -3.18
CA GLN A 11 -8.14 52.38 -4.28
C GLN A 11 -7.32 52.35 -5.58
N THR A 12 -6.48 53.36 -5.84
CA THR A 12 -5.57 53.34 -6.99
C THR A 12 -4.35 52.45 -6.72
N ILE A 13 -3.92 52.32 -5.46
CA ILE A 13 -2.84 51.41 -5.06
C ILE A 13 -3.27 49.95 -5.21
N ALA A 14 -4.45 49.59 -4.69
CA ALA A 14 -4.98 48.23 -4.79
C ALA A 14 -5.09 47.74 -6.25
N GLY A 15 -5.70 48.54 -7.13
CA GLY A 15 -5.80 48.21 -8.56
C GLY A 15 -4.43 48.02 -9.22
N THR A 16 -3.46 48.89 -8.91
CA THR A 16 -2.09 48.78 -9.43
C THR A 16 -1.37 47.52 -8.94
N LEU A 17 -1.61 47.09 -7.70
CA LEU A 17 -1.05 45.85 -7.15
C LEU A 17 -1.66 44.63 -7.83
N THR A 18 -2.98 44.59 -7.99
CA THR A 18 -3.70 43.54 -8.70
C THR A 18 -3.16 43.40 -10.13
N GLU A 19 -3.10 44.47 -10.91
CA GLU A 19 -2.55 44.45 -12.28
C GLU A 19 -1.12 43.91 -12.33
N ARG A 20 -0.27 44.27 -11.36
CA ARG A 20 1.11 43.78 -11.31
C ARG A 20 1.20 42.32 -10.94
N ILE A 21 0.35 41.83 -10.04
CA ILE A 21 0.30 40.42 -9.68
C ILE A 21 -0.13 39.62 -10.91
N LEU A 22 -1.20 40.03 -11.59
CA LEU A 22 -1.70 39.38 -12.80
C LEU A 22 -0.66 39.40 -13.94
N SER A 23 -0.05 40.55 -14.23
CA SER A 23 1.05 40.66 -15.21
C SER A 23 2.24 39.74 -14.91
N SER A 24 2.57 39.54 -13.62
CA SER A 24 3.62 38.62 -13.18
C SER A 24 3.21 37.14 -13.32
N LEU A 25 1.91 36.84 -13.17
CA LEU A 25 1.32 35.53 -13.41
C LEU A 25 1.21 35.18 -14.90
N ASP A 26 1.01 36.18 -15.75
CA ASP A 26 1.00 36.00 -17.21
C ASP A 26 2.42 35.90 -17.78
N GLY A 27 3.41 36.42 -17.06
CA GLY A 27 4.83 36.37 -17.46
C GLY A 27 5.19 37.38 -18.53
N GLU A 28 4.54 38.53 -18.50
CA GLU A 28 4.87 39.62 -19.39
C GLU A 28 6.35 40.02 -19.21
N ASP A 29 7.05 40.21 -20.32
CA ASP A 29 8.47 40.58 -20.34
C ASP A 29 8.72 41.85 -19.51
N GLY A 30 9.56 41.73 -18.49
CA GLY A 30 9.92 42.83 -17.59
C GLY A 30 9.02 42.98 -16.34
N SER A 31 8.05 42.09 -16.14
CA SER A 31 7.39 41.90 -14.85
C SER A 31 8.38 41.40 -13.79
N ASN A 32 8.15 41.74 -12.52
CA ASN A 32 8.98 41.18 -11.44
C ASN A 32 8.52 39.75 -11.15
N SER A 33 9.40 38.88 -10.67
CA SER A 33 8.94 37.59 -10.13
C SER A 33 7.96 37.80 -8.97
N LEU A 34 7.03 36.87 -8.76
CA LEU A 34 6.08 36.92 -7.65
C LEU A 34 6.80 37.01 -6.30
N PHE A 35 7.92 36.31 -6.15
CA PHE A 35 8.79 36.39 -4.97
C PHE A 35 9.35 37.80 -4.73
N ALA A 36 9.84 38.47 -5.79
CA ALA A 36 10.35 39.82 -5.67
C ALA A 36 9.21 40.82 -5.36
N LEU A 37 8.03 40.58 -5.92
CA LEU A 37 6.84 41.39 -5.68
C LEU A 37 6.32 41.23 -4.25
N SER A 38 6.24 40.00 -3.72
CA SER A 38 5.81 39.73 -2.34
C SER A 38 6.74 40.40 -1.33
N THR A 39 8.06 40.28 -1.55
CA THR A 39 9.08 40.97 -0.75
C THR A 39 8.91 42.50 -0.78
N ALA A 40 8.65 43.07 -1.96
CA ALA A 40 8.47 44.51 -2.12
C ALA A 40 7.18 45.03 -1.44
N ILE A 41 6.09 44.26 -1.50
CA ILE A 41 4.82 44.57 -0.82
C ILE A 41 5.05 44.62 0.69
N VAL A 42 5.73 43.63 1.25
CA VAL A 42 6.04 43.57 2.69
C VAL A 42 6.93 44.74 3.12
N GLN A 43 8.01 45.02 2.39
CA GLN A 43 8.95 46.09 2.73
C GLN A 43 8.32 47.49 2.67
N ARG A 44 7.30 47.68 1.83
CA ARG A 44 6.63 48.96 1.66
C ARG A 44 5.37 49.13 2.52
N GLY A 45 5.00 48.11 3.30
CA GLY A 45 3.81 48.16 4.14
C GLY A 45 2.50 48.19 3.33
N LEU A 46 2.48 47.58 2.14
CA LEU A 46 1.33 47.62 1.21
C LEU A 46 0.41 46.40 1.34
N GLN A 47 0.56 45.61 2.40
CA GLN A 47 -0.14 44.31 2.49
C GLN A 47 -1.65 44.48 2.70
N THR A 48 -2.10 45.59 3.29
CA THR A 48 -3.52 45.89 3.53
C THR A 48 -4.27 46.33 2.27
N ASP A 49 -3.53 46.72 1.22
CA ASP A 49 -4.11 47.15 -0.06
C ASP A 49 -4.29 45.97 -1.05
N LEU A 50 -4.02 44.73 -0.62
CA LEU A 50 -4.26 43.54 -1.44
C LEU A 50 -5.75 43.15 -1.44
N ASP A 51 -6.30 42.99 -2.64
CA ASP A 51 -7.68 42.54 -2.86
C ASP A 51 -7.72 41.01 -3.11
N PRO A 52 -8.07 40.19 -2.08
CA PRO A 52 -8.07 38.74 -2.23
C PRO A 52 -9.11 38.23 -3.23
N LEU A 53 -10.20 38.96 -3.48
CA LEU A 53 -11.24 38.53 -4.42
C LEU A 53 -10.73 38.60 -5.87
N ALA A 54 -9.84 39.54 -6.18
CA ALA A 54 -9.29 39.70 -7.52
C ALA A 54 -8.09 38.79 -7.80
N VAL A 55 -7.27 38.48 -6.77
CA VAL A 55 -5.97 37.82 -6.99
C VAL A 55 -5.90 36.37 -6.51
N LEU A 56 -6.80 35.91 -5.64
CA LEU A 56 -6.66 34.57 -5.05
C LEU A 56 -6.80 33.47 -6.11
N ASN A 57 -7.84 33.51 -6.96
CA ASN A 57 -8.06 32.47 -7.97
C ASN A 57 -6.87 32.36 -8.95
N PRO A 58 -6.37 33.46 -9.56
CA PRO A 58 -5.18 33.42 -10.40
C PRO A 58 -3.93 32.90 -9.68
N LEU A 59 -3.74 33.26 -8.41
CA LEU A 59 -2.59 32.79 -7.62
C LEU A 59 -2.68 31.29 -7.33
N VAL A 60 -3.84 30.82 -6.84
CA VAL A 60 -4.06 29.40 -6.53
C VAL A 60 -3.87 28.55 -7.77
N SER A 61 -4.36 29.03 -8.93
CA SER A 61 -4.31 28.34 -10.22
C SER A 61 -2.93 28.33 -10.89
N SER A 62 -1.92 29.04 -10.36
CA SER A 62 -0.63 29.19 -11.01
C SER A 62 0.44 28.25 -10.46
N ALA A 63 1.27 27.69 -11.35
CA ALA A 63 2.43 26.87 -11.01
C ALA A 63 3.74 27.67 -10.88
N ARG A 64 3.68 29.01 -10.89
CA ARG A 64 4.87 29.87 -10.93
C ARG A 64 5.61 29.94 -9.60
N GLU A 65 6.93 30.11 -9.69
CA GLU A 65 7.78 30.35 -8.52
C GLU A 65 7.38 31.65 -7.81
N GLY A 66 7.29 31.62 -6.48
CA GLY A 66 6.88 32.77 -5.66
C GLY A 66 5.39 32.83 -5.33
N VAL A 67 4.57 31.90 -5.83
CA VAL A 67 3.13 31.82 -5.52
C VAL A 67 2.91 31.58 -4.03
N ASP A 68 3.62 30.63 -3.42
CA ASP A 68 3.50 30.33 -1.98
C ASP A 68 3.79 31.56 -1.12
N GLU A 69 4.87 32.30 -1.40
CA GLU A 69 5.21 33.52 -0.65
C GLU A 69 4.18 34.63 -0.85
N MET A 70 3.61 34.76 -2.06
CA MET A 70 2.56 35.73 -2.31
C MET A 70 1.26 35.37 -1.58
N LEU A 71 0.87 34.09 -1.62
CA LEU A 71 -0.29 33.57 -0.90
C LEU A 71 -0.11 33.76 0.62
N ASP A 72 1.08 33.55 1.16
CA ASP A 72 1.37 33.80 2.58
C ASP A 72 1.18 35.28 2.94
N VAL A 73 1.69 36.22 2.13
CA VAL A 73 1.50 37.66 2.36
C VAL A 73 0.02 38.05 2.30
N LEU A 74 -0.72 37.52 1.31
CA LEU A 74 -2.16 37.73 1.16
C LEU A 74 -2.93 37.18 2.38
N CYS A 75 -2.64 35.94 2.78
CA CYS A 75 -3.31 35.25 3.88
C CYS A 75 -3.07 35.91 5.24
N GLN A 76 -1.92 36.54 5.46
CA GLN A 76 -1.61 37.23 6.71
C GLN A 76 -2.30 38.60 6.83
N SER A 77 -2.60 39.24 5.70
CA SER A 77 -2.87 40.68 5.69
C SER A 77 -4.31 41.01 5.30
N SER A 78 -4.93 40.20 4.45
CA SER A 78 -6.30 40.41 3.99
C SER A 78 -7.35 40.07 5.05
N SER A 79 -8.59 40.51 4.83
CA SER A 79 -9.74 40.16 5.67
C SER A 79 -10.01 38.66 5.60
N ALA A 80 -10.07 37.99 6.75
CA ALA A 80 -10.37 36.56 6.83
C ALA A 80 -11.72 36.20 6.18
N ARG A 81 -12.69 37.12 6.21
CA ARG A 81 -14.00 36.93 5.58
C ARG A 81 -13.90 36.94 4.05
N GLU A 82 -13.14 37.89 3.49
CA GLU A 82 -12.97 38.00 2.04
C GLU A 82 -12.12 36.84 1.51
N LEU A 83 -11.08 36.45 2.24
CA LEU A 83 -10.28 35.26 1.92
C LEU A 83 -11.13 33.99 1.86
N VAL A 84 -12.01 33.77 2.84
CA VAL A 84 -12.91 32.62 2.79
C VAL A 84 -13.82 32.69 1.58
N VAL A 85 -14.50 33.82 1.33
CA VAL A 85 -15.41 33.95 0.16
C VAL A 85 -14.67 33.69 -1.15
N ALA A 86 -13.49 34.27 -1.34
CA ALA A 86 -12.65 34.03 -2.50
C ALA A 86 -12.26 32.55 -2.62
N ALA A 87 -11.88 31.92 -1.50
CA ALA A 87 -11.48 30.51 -1.47
C ALA A 87 -12.66 29.56 -1.75
N GLN A 88 -13.89 29.92 -1.38
CA GLN A 88 -15.09 29.16 -1.70
C GLN A 88 -15.35 29.16 -3.21
N GLU A 89 -15.23 30.31 -3.87
CA GLU A 89 -15.37 30.41 -5.33
C GLU A 89 -14.35 29.54 -6.06
N VAL A 90 -13.10 29.53 -5.59
CA VAL A 90 -12.05 28.65 -6.17
C VAL A 90 -12.34 27.17 -5.89
N ALA A 91 -12.85 26.82 -4.71
CA ALA A 91 -13.23 25.45 -4.39
C ALA A 91 -14.40 24.96 -5.27
N GLU A 92 -15.44 25.79 -5.48
CA GLU A 92 -16.55 25.49 -6.39
C GLU A 92 -16.04 25.25 -7.82
N TYR A 93 -15.11 26.09 -8.28
CA TYR A 93 -14.49 25.92 -9.58
C TYR A 93 -13.74 24.58 -9.70
N LEU A 94 -12.94 24.21 -8.68
CA LEU A 94 -12.25 22.91 -8.64
C LEU A 94 -13.20 21.72 -8.63
N ILE A 95 -14.35 21.83 -7.96
CA ILE A 95 -15.38 20.79 -7.94
C ILE A 95 -16.00 20.64 -9.34
N SER A 96 -16.25 21.76 -10.04
CA SER A 96 -16.86 21.75 -11.38
C SER A 96 -15.90 21.36 -12.51
N ALA A 97 -14.59 21.53 -12.33
CA ALA A 97 -13.60 21.34 -13.40
C ALA A 97 -13.49 19.89 -13.91
N ASP A 98 -13.97 18.91 -13.13
CA ASP A 98 -13.98 17.49 -13.51
C ASP A 98 -15.07 17.16 -14.56
N GLU A 99 -16.06 18.04 -14.76
CA GLU A 99 -17.16 17.84 -15.72
C GLU A 99 -16.83 18.28 -17.15
N ASP A 100 -15.80 19.13 -17.31
CA ASP A 100 -15.44 19.81 -18.57
C ASP A 100 -14.12 19.29 -19.17
N GLU A 101 -13.87 17.97 -19.17
CA GLU A 101 -12.74 17.31 -19.85
C GLU A 101 -12.77 17.56 -21.38
N ASN A 102 -12.46 18.77 -21.82
CA ASN A 102 -12.00 19.05 -23.18
C ASN A 102 -10.47 19.02 -23.18
N ASP A 103 -9.93 18.34 -24.20
CA ASP A 103 -8.51 18.15 -24.57
C ASP A 103 -7.74 19.47 -24.81
N ASP A 104 -7.73 20.39 -23.84
CA ASP A 104 -6.87 21.56 -23.91
C ASP A 104 -5.42 21.12 -23.62
N GLU A 105 -4.50 21.56 -24.48
CA GLU A 105 -3.07 21.30 -24.34
C GLU A 105 -2.58 21.68 -22.93
N PRO A 106 -1.65 20.91 -22.31
CA PRO A 106 -1.16 21.20 -20.98
C PRO A 106 -0.54 22.60 -20.93
N ASP A 107 -1.23 23.51 -20.25
CA ASP A 107 -0.68 24.83 -19.92
C ASP A 107 0.31 24.67 -18.77
N ASP A 108 1.61 24.64 -19.10
CA ASP A 108 2.71 24.53 -18.13
C ASP A 108 2.68 25.63 -17.04
N ALA A 109 1.94 26.73 -17.26
CA ALA A 109 1.79 27.79 -16.25
C ALA A 109 0.71 27.52 -15.21
N ARG A 110 -0.17 26.53 -15.43
CA ARG A 110 -1.31 26.22 -14.56
C ARG A 110 -0.95 25.12 -13.55
N ALA A 111 -1.26 25.37 -12.28
CA ALA A 111 -1.10 24.39 -11.21
C ALA A 111 -2.05 23.20 -11.40
N THR A 112 -1.58 22.01 -11.01
CA THR A 112 -2.43 20.80 -10.97
C THR A 112 -3.57 20.99 -9.96
N PRO A 113 -4.72 20.31 -10.13
CA PRO A 113 -5.81 20.36 -9.15
C PRO A 113 -5.36 20.04 -7.72
N ALA A 114 -4.40 19.13 -7.57
CA ALA A 114 -3.80 18.75 -6.29
C ALA A 114 -3.04 19.92 -5.64
N VAL A 115 -2.23 20.65 -6.40
CA VAL A 115 -1.52 21.85 -5.92
C VAL A 115 -2.49 22.98 -5.60
N GLN A 116 -3.49 23.22 -6.45
CA GLN A 116 -4.54 24.22 -6.19
C GLN A 116 -5.28 23.92 -4.88
N PHE A 117 -5.67 22.66 -4.66
CA PHE A 117 -6.32 22.24 -3.43
C PHE A 117 -5.40 22.40 -2.22
N MET A 118 -4.11 22.04 -2.33
CA MET A 118 -3.13 22.30 -1.28
C MET A 118 -3.05 23.80 -0.92
N HIS A 119 -3.01 24.70 -1.91
CA HIS A 119 -3.05 26.14 -1.67
C HIS A 119 -4.32 26.56 -0.92
N LEU A 120 -5.50 26.04 -1.30
CA LEU A 120 -6.75 26.31 -0.59
C LEU A 120 -6.69 25.85 0.87
N LEU A 121 -6.20 24.64 1.14
CA LEU A 121 -6.02 24.15 2.52
C LEU A 121 -5.16 25.10 3.35
N ASN A 122 -4.08 25.63 2.77
CA ASN A 122 -3.23 26.63 3.42
C ASN A 122 -4.00 27.94 3.66
N VAL A 123 -4.74 28.45 2.68
CA VAL A 123 -5.56 29.67 2.82
C VAL A 123 -6.57 29.51 3.96
N TYR A 124 -7.33 28.42 3.99
CA TYR A 124 -8.30 28.14 5.05
C TYR A 124 -7.63 27.99 6.41
N SER A 125 -6.44 27.37 6.47
CA SER A 125 -5.72 27.19 7.74
C SER A 125 -5.30 28.52 8.39
N HIS A 126 -5.09 29.57 7.59
CA HIS A 126 -4.82 30.93 8.03
C HIS A 126 -6.10 31.73 8.29
N ALA A 127 -7.11 31.58 7.45
CA ALA A 127 -8.33 32.39 7.51
C ALA A 127 -9.26 31.97 8.67
N ILE A 128 -9.50 30.68 8.88
CA ILE A 128 -10.46 30.18 9.88
C ILE A 128 -10.16 30.69 11.30
N PRO A 129 -8.90 30.60 11.82
CA PRO A 129 -8.59 31.09 13.16
C PRO A 129 -8.89 32.58 13.38
N ARG A 130 -8.88 33.36 12.30
CA ARG A 130 -9.10 34.82 12.30
C ARG A 130 -10.58 35.20 12.12
N LEU A 131 -11.46 34.25 11.79
CA LEU A 131 -12.87 34.55 11.52
C LEU A 131 -13.60 35.04 12.78
N GLN A 132 -14.32 36.16 12.62
CA GLN A 132 -15.24 36.69 13.61
C GLN A 132 -16.68 36.37 13.19
N THR A 133 -17.17 35.19 13.55
CA THR A 133 -18.54 34.77 13.23
C THR A 133 -19.45 34.91 14.44
N LYS A 134 -20.73 35.23 14.19
CA LYS A 134 -21.80 35.15 15.20
C LYS A 134 -22.43 33.75 15.28
N LYS A 135 -22.13 32.90 14.30
CA LYS A 135 -22.65 31.55 14.18
C LYS A 135 -21.86 30.61 15.10
N PRO A 136 -22.44 29.49 15.56
CA PRO A 136 -21.68 28.46 16.25
C PRO A 136 -20.50 27.97 15.39
N PRO A 137 -19.35 27.61 16.01
CA PRO A 137 -18.19 27.09 15.29
C PRO A 137 -18.51 25.93 14.35
N SER A 138 -19.36 24.98 14.76
CA SER A 138 -19.70 23.81 13.96
C SER A 138 -20.46 24.20 12.69
N GLN A 139 -21.32 25.22 12.75
CA GLN A 139 -22.02 25.71 11.56
C GLN A 139 -21.07 26.41 10.60
N THR A 140 -20.08 27.14 11.13
CA THR A 140 -19.05 27.78 10.31
C THR A 140 -18.20 26.73 9.60
N LEU A 141 -17.70 25.73 10.34
CA LEU A 141 -16.90 24.63 9.80
C LEU A 141 -17.69 23.77 8.81
N ALA A 142 -18.97 23.51 9.08
CA ALA A 142 -19.80 22.72 8.17
C ALA A 142 -19.90 23.37 6.77
N THR A 143 -19.96 24.70 6.69
CA THR A 143 -19.94 25.41 5.41
C THR A 143 -18.54 25.39 4.80
N THR A 144 -17.52 25.85 5.52
CA THR A 144 -16.19 26.02 4.93
C THR A 144 -15.45 24.71 4.67
N VAL A 145 -15.43 23.81 5.65
CA VAL A 145 -14.75 22.51 5.54
C VAL A 145 -15.58 21.50 4.76
N GLY A 146 -16.91 21.64 4.76
CA GLY A 146 -17.80 20.80 3.95
C GLY A 146 -17.52 20.94 2.46
N GLU A 147 -17.38 22.16 1.95
CA GLU A 147 -17.03 22.43 0.55
C GLU A 147 -15.63 21.87 0.20
N LEU A 148 -14.64 22.05 1.09
CA LEU A 148 -13.32 21.43 0.90
C LEU A 148 -13.38 19.90 0.85
N GLN A 149 -14.27 19.28 1.63
CA GLN A 149 -14.45 17.83 1.64
C GLN A 149 -14.97 17.34 0.27
N GLU A 150 -15.90 18.07 -0.36
CA GLU A 150 -16.39 17.76 -1.70
C GLU A 150 -15.30 17.88 -2.77
N ALA A 151 -14.39 18.85 -2.62
CA ALA A 151 -13.25 19.04 -3.52
C ALA A 151 -12.13 17.98 -3.39
N VAL A 152 -12.12 17.14 -2.33
CA VAL A 152 -11.03 16.17 -2.10
C VAL A 152 -10.89 15.19 -3.25
N SER A 153 -11.99 14.56 -3.68
CA SER A 153 -11.96 13.53 -4.72
C SER A 153 -11.44 14.05 -6.07
N PRO A 154 -12.02 15.11 -6.67
CA PRO A 154 -11.53 15.61 -7.96
C PRO A 154 -10.09 16.15 -7.85
N ALA A 155 -9.72 16.78 -6.74
CA ALA A 155 -8.38 17.34 -6.57
C ALA A 155 -7.27 16.27 -6.45
N THR A 156 -7.59 15.10 -5.90
CA THR A 156 -6.59 14.07 -5.59
C THR A 156 -6.53 12.93 -6.61
N LEU A 157 -7.50 12.83 -7.51
CA LEU A 157 -7.61 11.75 -8.50
C LEU A 157 -6.31 11.51 -9.31
N ARG A 158 -5.60 12.58 -9.62
CA ARG A 158 -4.34 12.56 -10.40
C ARG A 158 -3.13 13.06 -9.59
N ALA A 159 -3.25 13.16 -8.26
CA ALA A 159 -2.17 13.66 -7.43
C ALA A 159 -0.94 12.74 -7.51
N GLY A 160 0.22 13.35 -7.77
CA GLY A 160 1.50 12.69 -7.63
C GLY A 160 1.85 12.40 -6.17
N ILE A 161 2.93 11.64 -5.97
CA ILE A 161 3.38 11.23 -4.62
C ILE A 161 3.69 12.45 -3.73
N ALA A 162 4.46 13.42 -4.25
CA ALA A 162 4.81 14.62 -3.51
C ALA A 162 3.57 15.48 -3.17
N GLU A 163 2.64 15.61 -4.11
CA GLU A 163 1.40 16.38 -3.94
C GLU A 163 0.51 15.75 -2.88
N GLY A 164 0.32 14.42 -2.89
CA GLY A 164 -0.44 13.71 -1.87
C GLY A 164 0.11 13.92 -0.46
N ARG A 165 1.44 13.84 -0.29
CA ARG A 165 2.12 14.12 1.00
C ARG A 165 1.88 15.56 1.46
N ASN A 166 1.94 16.52 0.55
CA ASN A 166 1.72 17.92 0.85
C ASN A 166 0.25 18.21 1.22
N ILE A 167 -0.71 17.60 0.51
CA ILE A 167 -2.15 17.69 0.81
C ILE A 167 -2.43 17.15 2.21
N ILE A 168 -1.92 15.97 2.56
CA ILE A 168 -2.09 15.39 3.90
C ILE A 168 -1.54 16.34 4.98
N SER A 169 -0.34 16.89 4.76
CA SER A 169 0.30 17.82 5.70
C SER A 169 -0.50 19.12 5.86
N ALA A 170 -1.00 19.68 4.76
CA ALA A 170 -1.83 20.89 4.77
C ALA A 170 -3.18 20.64 5.43
N ALA A 171 -3.82 19.49 5.17
CA ALA A 171 -5.07 19.08 5.79
C ALA A 171 -4.90 18.87 7.31
N ALA A 172 -3.83 18.21 7.74
CA ALA A 172 -3.52 18.03 9.15
C ALA A 172 -3.35 19.39 9.87
N ARG A 173 -2.65 20.34 9.24
CA ARG A 173 -2.50 21.71 9.75
C ARG A 173 -3.85 22.44 9.84
N LEU A 174 -4.67 22.39 8.78
CA LEU A 174 -6.01 22.98 8.77
C LEU A 174 -6.89 22.42 9.89
N VAL A 175 -6.88 21.10 10.08
CA VAL A 175 -7.63 20.41 11.13
C VAL A 175 -7.17 20.89 12.50
N GLN A 176 -5.86 20.96 12.74
CA GLN A 176 -5.31 21.40 14.01
C GLN A 176 -5.67 22.85 14.34
N THR A 177 -5.50 23.78 13.38
CA THR A 177 -5.81 25.20 13.59
C THR A 177 -7.30 25.43 13.77
N SER A 178 -8.14 24.72 13.00
CA SER A 178 -9.59 24.79 13.10
C SER A 178 -10.12 24.20 14.40
N HIS A 179 -9.53 23.08 14.88
CA HIS A 179 -9.88 22.48 16.16
C HIS A 179 -9.56 23.42 17.32
N ASN A 180 -8.37 24.03 17.33
CA ASN A 180 -7.97 24.99 18.36
C ASN A 180 -8.91 26.20 18.38
N TRP A 181 -9.20 26.78 17.20
CA TRP A 181 -10.15 27.88 17.07
C TRP A 181 -11.55 27.52 17.57
N ALA A 182 -12.04 26.32 17.22
CA ALA A 182 -13.35 25.85 17.66
C ALA A 182 -13.41 25.64 19.17
N ALA A 183 -12.34 25.10 19.78
CA ALA A 183 -12.23 24.91 21.23
C ALA A 183 -12.28 26.26 21.98
N ASP A 184 -11.57 27.27 21.48
CA ASP A 184 -11.58 28.62 22.06
C ASP A 184 -12.97 29.28 21.97
N ARG A 185 -13.67 29.08 20.85
CA ARG A 185 -14.99 29.68 20.56
C ARG A 185 -16.17 28.92 21.15
N ALA A 186 -16.03 27.63 21.44
CA ALA A 186 -17.10 26.86 22.07
C ALA A 186 -17.33 27.26 23.54
N HIS A 187 -16.43 28.04 24.14
CA HIS A 187 -16.55 28.54 25.53
C HIS A 187 -16.89 27.44 26.55
N GLY A 188 -16.37 26.23 26.34
CA GLY A 188 -16.59 25.08 27.21
C GLY A 188 -17.81 24.22 26.86
N ASP A 189 -18.60 24.56 25.84
CA ASP A 189 -19.67 23.69 25.31
C ASP A 189 -19.07 22.45 24.64
N GLN A 190 -19.09 21.34 25.39
CA GLN A 190 -18.57 20.06 24.91
C GLN A 190 -19.37 19.49 23.74
N ALA A 191 -20.69 19.72 23.67
CA ALA A 191 -21.51 19.21 22.58
C ALA A 191 -21.22 19.95 21.26
N GLU A 192 -20.97 21.26 21.34
CA GLU A 192 -20.47 22.05 20.21
C GLU A 192 -19.10 21.56 19.74
N LEU A 193 -18.16 21.36 20.68
CA LEU A 193 -16.82 20.89 20.35
C LEU A 193 -16.84 19.48 19.73
N THR A 194 -17.67 18.56 20.24
CA THR A 194 -17.86 17.23 19.64
C THR A 194 -18.39 17.32 18.21
N ARG A 195 -19.33 18.22 17.92
CA ARG A 195 -19.82 18.46 16.54
C ARG A 195 -18.71 18.98 15.63
N CYS A 196 -17.88 19.90 16.11
CA CYS A 196 -16.73 20.40 15.36
C CYS A 196 -15.72 19.28 15.05
N LYS A 197 -15.40 18.47 16.06
CA LYS A 197 -14.50 17.31 15.91
C LYS A 197 -15.01 16.30 14.89
N ALA A 198 -16.32 16.05 14.86
CA ALA A 198 -16.92 15.16 13.87
C ALA A 198 -16.71 15.67 12.44
N ILE A 199 -16.95 16.96 12.18
CA ILE A 199 -16.74 17.58 10.85
C ILE A 199 -15.27 17.47 10.42
N LEU A 200 -14.35 17.86 11.32
CA LEU A 200 -12.91 17.83 11.04
C LEU A 200 -12.38 16.40 10.87
N THR A 201 -12.94 15.44 11.61
CA THR A 201 -12.62 14.02 11.48
C THR A 201 -13.04 13.49 10.11
N THR A 202 -14.27 13.75 9.68
CA THR A 202 -14.77 13.32 8.36
C THR A 202 -13.92 13.91 7.24
N PHE A 203 -13.54 15.18 7.34
CA PHE A 203 -12.66 15.82 6.38
C PHE A 203 -11.26 15.20 6.33
N LEU A 204 -10.63 14.99 7.49
CA LEU A 204 -9.31 14.36 7.55
C LEU A 204 -9.34 12.93 7.00
N ASP A 205 -10.40 12.18 7.33
CA ASP A 205 -10.58 10.82 6.83
C ASP A 205 -10.72 10.83 5.30
N ALA A 206 -11.55 11.72 4.73
CA ALA A 206 -11.69 11.83 3.28
C ALA A 206 -10.34 12.11 2.59
N VAL A 207 -9.52 13.01 3.12
CA VAL A 207 -8.18 13.31 2.58
C VAL A 207 -7.25 12.09 2.68
N LEU A 208 -7.22 11.41 3.82
CA LEU A 208 -6.36 10.24 4.02
C LEU A 208 -6.75 9.08 3.11
N GLU A 209 -8.05 8.84 2.91
CA GLU A 209 -8.54 7.78 2.03
C GLU A 209 -8.21 8.08 0.57
N ALA A 210 -8.41 9.32 0.14
CA ALA A 210 -8.14 9.73 -1.24
C ALA A 210 -6.62 9.76 -1.57
N CYS A 211 -5.77 10.10 -0.58
CA CYS A 211 -4.32 10.11 -0.73
C CYS A 211 -3.61 8.82 -0.27
N ALA A 212 -4.34 7.76 0.09
CA ALA A 212 -3.75 6.55 0.66
C ALA A 212 -2.66 5.93 -0.23
N ASN A 213 -2.83 5.98 -1.55
CA ASN A 213 -1.90 5.39 -2.51
C ASN A 213 -0.77 6.35 -2.96
N THR A 214 -0.79 7.61 -2.51
CA THR A 214 0.17 8.63 -2.95
C THR A 214 1.21 8.96 -1.87
N VAL A 215 1.15 8.39 -0.67
CA VAL A 215 2.12 8.71 0.39
C VAL A 215 3.47 8.00 0.20
N SER A 216 3.46 6.75 -0.27
CA SER A 216 4.66 5.94 -0.51
C SER A 216 5.64 5.93 0.69
N THR A 217 5.19 5.42 1.84
CA THR A 217 6.01 5.31 3.07
C THR A 217 6.83 4.03 3.14
N SER A 218 6.55 3.06 2.27
CA SER A 218 7.20 1.73 2.29
C SER A 218 7.13 1.06 3.67
N LEU A 219 6.06 1.32 4.43
CA LEU A 219 5.90 0.90 5.82
C LEU A 219 5.97 -0.62 5.95
N SER A 220 5.26 -1.38 5.11
CA SER A 220 5.29 -2.84 5.15
C SER A 220 6.70 -3.38 4.91
N GLN A 221 7.45 -2.80 3.97
CA GLN A 221 8.83 -3.18 3.70
C GLN A 221 9.75 -2.87 4.89
N ARG A 222 9.61 -1.68 5.52
CA ARG A 222 10.40 -1.33 6.71
C ARG A 222 10.11 -2.27 7.88
N VAL A 223 8.84 -2.59 8.11
CA VAL A 223 8.42 -3.58 9.11
C VAL A 223 9.03 -4.95 8.77
N PHE A 224 8.93 -5.39 7.52
CA PHE A 224 9.50 -6.65 7.07
C PHE A 224 11.02 -6.72 7.28
N ASP A 225 11.74 -5.66 6.93
CA ASP A 225 13.19 -5.58 7.08
C ASP A 225 13.62 -5.67 8.54
N ALA A 226 12.85 -5.06 9.44
CA ALA A 226 13.07 -5.17 10.88
C ALA A 226 12.83 -6.60 11.41
N ARG A 227 11.83 -7.33 10.88
CA ARG A 227 11.53 -8.71 11.30
C ARG A 227 12.45 -9.76 10.67
N PHE A 228 12.92 -9.53 9.45
CA PHE A 228 13.65 -10.52 8.66
C PHE A 228 14.98 -9.97 8.11
N PRO A 229 15.91 -9.51 8.96
CA PRO A 229 17.14 -8.84 8.53
C PRO A 229 18.03 -9.68 7.58
N ARG A 230 17.86 -11.01 7.57
CA ARG A 230 18.59 -11.94 6.69
C ARG A 230 17.97 -12.09 5.30
N LEU A 231 16.71 -11.70 5.13
CA LEU A 231 15.96 -11.81 3.88
C LEU A 231 15.85 -10.47 3.16
N VAL A 232 16.43 -9.41 3.72
CA VAL A 232 16.36 -8.05 3.17
C VAL A 232 17.20 -7.91 1.91
N VAL A 233 16.54 -7.49 0.83
CA VAL A 233 17.21 -6.97 -0.35
C VAL A 233 17.39 -5.47 -0.16
N ARG A 234 18.64 -5.02 0.03
CA ARG A 234 19.01 -3.65 0.46
C ARG A 234 18.52 -2.49 -0.42
N ALA A 235 17.83 -2.76 -1.53
CA ALA A 235 17.38 -1.77 -2.52
C ALA A 235 15.87 -1.48 -2.50
N ALA A 236 15.10 -2.09 -1.60
CA ALA A 236 13.63 -2.01 -1.67
C ALA A 236 13.02 -0.73 -1.08
N THR A 237 13.70 -0.03 -0.17
CA THR A 237 13.18 1.20 0.45
C THR A 237 13.66 2.43 -0.31
N SER A 238 12.72 3.29 -0.73
CA SER A 238 13.05 4.57 -1.39
C SER A 238 13.83 5.49 -0.45
N SER A 239 14.50 6.53 -0.94
CA SER A 239 15.07 7.56 -0.04
C SER A 239 14.01 8.53 0.49
N GLU A 240 12.82 8.54 -0.11
CA GLU A 240 11.77 9.53 0.12
C GLU A 240 10.73 9.11 1.16
N TRP A 241 10.76 7.88 1.69
CA TRP A 241 9.73 7.42 2.64
C TRP A 241 9.58 8.33 3.86
N LYS A 242 10.65 9.02 4.27
CA LYS A 242 10.65 9.92 5.42
C LYS A 242 9.67 11.08 5.26
N THR A 243 9.59 11.68 4.07
CA THR A 243 8.66 12.79 3.83
C THR A 243 7.22 12.31 3.88
N GLY A 244 6.97 11.08 3.41
CA GLY A 244 5.68 10.41 3.57
C GLY A 244 5.33 10.12 5.03
N GLU A 245 6.29 9.61 5.81
CA GLU A 245 6.11 9.37 7.24
C GLU A 245 5.87 10.67 8.02
N ASP A 246 6.60 11.75 7.71
CA ASP A 246 6.41 13.06 8.33
C ASP A 246 4.99 13.61 8.07
N ALA A 247 4.48 13.45 6.85
CA ALA A 247 3.11 13.84 6.49
C ALA A 247 2.06 13.05 7.27
N LEU A 248 2.21 11.73 7.36
CA LEU A 248 1.27 10.89 8.12
C LEU A 248 1.39 11.11 9.63
N ASN A 249 2.58 11.36 10.17
CA ASN A 249 2.77 11.74 11.56
C ASN A 249 2.09 13.08 11.89
N ALA A 250 2.04 14.03 10.93
CA ALA A 250 1.24 15.24 11.09
C ALA A 250 -0.26 14.92 11.19
N ALA A 251 -0.76 14.03 10.32
CA ALA A 251 -2.16 13.58 10.36
C ALA A 251 -2.52 12.81 11.64
N VAL A 252 -1.63 11.93 12.12
CA VAL A 252 -1.78 11.20 13.40
C VAL A 252 -1.91 12.20 14.55
N ARG A 253 -1.00 13.17 14.67
CA ARG A 253 -1.06 14.21 15.72
C ARG A 253 -2.34 15.05 15.64
N ALA A 254 -2.76 15.42 14.43
CA ALA A 254 -4.01 16.16 14.24
C ALA A 254 -5.23 15.33 14.71
N SER A 255 -5.27 14.04 14.36
CA SER A 255 -6.30 13.09 14.78
C SER A 255 -6.33 12.87 16.30
N GLU A 256 -5.16 12.70 16.92
CA GLU A 256 -5.01 12.56 18.37
C GLU A 256 -5.46 13.83 19.11
N SER A 257 -5.20 15.02 18.56
CA SER A 257 -5.68 16.27 19.15
C SER A 257 -7.21 16.35 19.21
N MET A 258 -7.90 15.67 18.29
CA MET A 258 -9.36 15.53 18.30
C MET A 258 -9.84 14.43 19.27
N GLY A 259 -8.94 13.63 19.82
CA GLY A 259 -9.23 12.54 20.76
C GLY A 259 -9.30 11.15 20.13
N ARG A 260 -8.91 11.00 18.86
CA ARG A 260 -8.81 9.70 18.19
C ARG A 260 -7.43 9.09 18.49
N THR A 261 -7.40 8.19 19.46
CA THR A 261 -6.20 7.44 19.86
C THR A 261 -6.18 6.05 19.20
N PRO A 262 -5.01 5.37 19.16
CA PRO A 262 -4.90 3.99 18.65
C PRO A 262 -5.92 3.02 19.27
N ALA A 263 -6.30 3.22 20.53
CA ALA A 263 -7.30 2.39 21.20
C ALA A 263 -8.74 2.64 20.70
N THR A 264 -9.03 3.84 20.19
CA THR A 264 -10.37 4.24 19.73
C THR A 264 -10.58 4.06 18.23
N LEU A 265 -9.52 4.11 17.42
CA LEU A 265 -9.61 3.95 15.96
C LEU A 265 -10.34 2.66 15.52
N PRO A 266 -10.12 1.49 16.17
CA PRO A 266 -10.83 0.27 15.80
C PRO A 266 -12.36 0.32 16.00
N SER A 267 -12.87 1.24 16.82
CA SER A 267 -14.32 1.35 17.05
C SER A 267 -15.10 1.89 15.84
N ILE A 268 -14.40 2.56 14.90
CA ILE A 268 -14.97 3.09 13.66
C ILE A 268 -14.04 2.68 12.52
N PRO A 269 -14.08 1.42 12.08
CA PRO A 269 -13.14 0.91 11.08
C PRO A 269 -13.37 1.61 9.74
N SER A 270 -12.34 2.31 9.26
CA SER A 270 -12.27 2.96 7.93
C SER A 270 -10.84 2.88 7.40
N ILE A 271 -10.63 3.14 6.10
CA ILE A 271 -9.28 3.13 5.51
C ILE A 271 -8.43 4.20 6.20
N ALA A 272 -8.97 5.38 6.46
CA ALA A 272 -8.29 6.39 7.25
C ALA A 272 -7.92 5.91 8.66
N SER A 273 -8.82 5.19 9.35
CA SER A 273 -8.52 4.64 10.66
C SER A 273 -7.44 3.56 10.62
N LEU A 274 -7.35 2.77 9.55
CA LEU A 274 -6.24 1.84 9.32
C LEU A 274 -4.92 2.61 9.14
N VAL A 275 -4.89 3.61 8.27
CA VAL A 275 -3.70 4.45 8.03
C VAL A 275 -3.22 5.11 9.32
N LEU A 276 -4.12 5.77 10.06
CA LEU A 276 -3.78 6.42 11.33
C LEU A 276 -3.29 5.42 12.39
N LEU A 277 -3.89 4.22 12.44
CA LEU A 277 -3.52 3.20 13.42
C LEU A 277 -2.09 2.70 13.18
N VAL A 278 -1.74 2.39 11.93
CA VAL A 278 -0.44 1.78 11.63
C VAL A 278 0.71 2.76 11.64
N HIS A 279 0.44 4.05 11.43
CA HIS A 279 1.44 5.12 11.55
C HIS A 279 1.53 5.69 12.97
N SER A 280 0.77 5.16 13.93
CA SER A 280 0.90 5.53 15.34
C SER A 280 2.11 4.85 15.99
N GLU A 281 2.63 5.45 17.07
CA GLU A 281 3.74 4.88 17.86
C GLU A 281 3.39 3.50 18.47
N SER A 282 2.09 3.19 18.57
CA SER A 282 1.55 1.92 19.11
C SER A 282 1.39 0.82 18.05
N LEU A 283 2.00 0.93 16.86
CA LEU A 283 1.92 -0.14 15.85
C LEU A 283 2.39 -1.50 16.41
N GLU A 284 3.49 -1.52 17.17
CA GLU A 284 4.04 -2.75 17.75
C GLU A 284 3.15 -3.39 18.83
N GLU A 285 2.18 -2.64 19.36
CA GLU A 285 1.25 -3.10 20.41
C GLU A 285 -0.03 -3.72 19.81
N GLN A 286 -0.17 -3.73 18.49
CA GLN A 286 -1.37 -4.23 17.83
C GLN A 286 -1.56 -5.73 18.02
N SER A 287 -2.82 -6.11 18.23
CA SER A 287 -3.20 -7.47 18.60
C SER A 287 -4.11 -8.11 17.56
N LEU A 288 -4.26 -9.44 17.67
CA LEU A 288 -5.24 -10.18 16.86
C LEU A 288 -6.68 -9.66 17.08
N ALA A 289 -7.02 -9.21 18.29
CA ALA A 289 -8.35 -8.64 18.56
C ALA A 289 -8.58 -7.36 17.74
N THR A 290 -7.56 -6.50 17.66
CA THR A 290 -7.63 -5.30 16.81
C THR A 290 -7.76 -5.68 15.34
N LEU A 291 -7.00 -6.68 14.88
CA LEU A 291 -7.12 -7.18 13.52
C LEU A 291 -8.54 -7.68 13.23
N THR A 292 -9.16 -8.46 14.11
CA THR A 292 -10.53 -8.95 13.92
C THR A 292 -11.52 -7.80 13.75
N THR A 293 -11.41 -6.73 14.54
CA THR A 293 -12.28 -5.56 14.41
C THR A 293 -12.03 -4.77 13.12
N MET A 294 -10.76 -4.60 12.74
CA MET A 294 -10.34 -3.85 11.55
C MET A 294 -10.40 -4.69 10.25
N PHE A 295 -10.68 -5.99 10.34
CA PHE A 295 -10.54 -6.93 9.24
C PHE A 295 -11.34 -6.54 7.98
N PRO A 296 -12.60 -6.07 8.06
CA PRO A 296 -13.35 -5.66 6.86
C PRO A 296 -12.64 -4.56 6.06
N VAL A 297 -11.96 -3.64 6.75
CA VAL A 297 -11.20 -2.56 6.13
C VAL A 297 -9.89 -3.09 5.55
N VAL A 298 -9.16 -3.91 6.31
CA VAL A 298 -7.92 -4.54 5.83
C VAL A 298 -8.19 -5.37 4.57
N PHE A 299 -9.29 -6.12 4.56
CA PHE A 299 -9.71 -6.90 3.40
C PHE A 299 -10.03 -6.01 2.20
N THR A 300 -10.83 -4.95 2.41
CA THR A 300 -11.14 -3.95 1.36
C THR A 300 -9.87 -3.30 0.80
N ALA A 301 -8.95 -2.89 1.67
CA ALA A 301 -7.68 -2.28 1.31
C ALA A 301 -6.83 -3.19 0.41
N LEU A 302 -6.70 -4.47 0.79
CA LEU A 302 -5.97 -5.45 0.00
C LEU A 302 -6.66 -5.76 -1.35
N GLN A 303 -8.00 -5.85 -1.37
CA GLN A 303 -8.77 -6.18 -2.57
C GLN A 303 -8.79 -5.04 -3.59
N ALA A 304 -8.97 -3.80 -3.12
CA ALA A 304 -9.00 -2.62 -3.96
C ALA A 304 -7.60 -2.08 -4.29
N ASN A 305 -6.54 -2.64 -3.69
CA ASN A 305 -5.19 -2.10 -3.77
C ASN A 305 -5.14 -0.61 -3.31
N VAL A 306 -5.81 -0.31 -2.20
CA VAL A 306 -5.87 1.02 -1.57
C VAL A 306 -5.30 0.91 -0.16
N ALA A 307 -4.36 1.77 0.22
CA ALA A 307 -3.62 1.63 1.49
C ALA A 307 -2.98 0.24 1.66
N LEU A 308 -2.50 -0.34 0.55
CA LEU A 308 -1.98 -1.70 0.53
C LEU A 308 -0.78 -1.84 1.48
N ASP A 309 0.10 -0.85 1.48
CA ASP A 309 1.30 -0.81 2.31
C ASP A 309 0.96 -0.84 3.80
N GLU A 310 -0.03 -0.06 4.21
CA GLU A 310 -0.57 -0.02 5.57
C GLU A 310 -1.24 -1.35 5.96
N ALA A 311 -2.06 -1.92 5.08
CA ALA A 311 -2.71 -3.20 5.32
C ALA A 311 -1.70 -4.34 5.51
N LEU A 312 -0.68 -4.41 4.65
CA LEU A 312 0.39 -5.41 4.76
C LEU A 312 1.25 -5.20 6.00
N ALA A 313 1.59 -3.95 6.34
CA ALA A 313 2.31 -3.62 7.57
C ALA A 313 1.55 -4.08 8.82
N PHE A 314 0.25 -3.81 8.87
CA PHE A 314 -0.61 -4.23 9.98
C PHE A 314 -0.63 -5.76 10.12
N LEU A 315 -0.81 -6.48 9.01
CA LEU A 315 -0.78 -7.93 9.00
C LEU A 315 0.58 -8.47 9.45
N LEU A 316 1.69 -7.87 9.03
CA LEU A 316 3.02 -8.31 9.46
C LEU A 316 3.21 -8.22 10.96
N VAL A 317 2.81 -7.11 11.56
CA VAL A 317 2.98 -6.91 13.00
C VAL A 317 2.13 -7.90 13.79
N VAL A 318 0.88 -8.13 13.35
CA VAL A 318 -0.03 -9.07 14.03
C VAL A 318 0.41 -10.53 13.84
N PHE A 319 0.84 -10.93 12.65
CA PHE A 319 1.19 -12.33 12.35
C PHE A 319 2.64 -12.71 12.70
N PHE A 320 3.54 -11.73 12.85
CA PHE A 320 4.95 -11.93 13.23
C PHE A 320 5.35 -11.09 14.45
N PRO A 321 4.77 -11.33 15.65
CA PRO A 321 5.01 -10.53 16.84
C PRO A 321 6.47 -10.57 17.28
N THR A 322 6.96 -9.46 17.82
CA THR A 322 8.35 -9.28 18.30
C THR A 322 8.55 -9.96 19.64
N LEU A 323 7.46 -10.05 20.43
CA LEU A 323 7.48 -10.65 21.75
C LEU A 323 7.45 -12.18 21.64
N PRO A 324 8.48 -12.89 22.16
CA PRO A 324 8.47 -14.34 22.21
C PRO A 324 7.31 -14.81 23.11
N ASN A 325 6.55 -15.80 22.65
CA ASN A 325 5.40 -16.46 23.31
C ASN A 325 4.00 -15.89 23.07
N THR A 326 3.82 -14.94 22.15
CA THR A 326 2.46 -14.57 21.71
C THR A 326 1.91 -15.68 20.81
N SER A 327 1.05 -16.55 21.36
CA SER A 327 0.30 -17.51 20.57
C SER A 327 -0.80 -16.79 19.81
N ILE A 328 -0.83 -16.97 18.49
CA ILE A 328 -1.82 -16.38 17.60
C ILE A 328 -2.76 -17.49 17.15
N ALA A 329 -4.06 -17.31 17.37
CA ALA A 329 -5.10 -18.22 16.92
C ALA A 329 -6.19 -17.41 16.21
N PRO A 330 -5.98 -17.03 14.93
CA PRO A 330 -6.95 -16.26 14.19
C PRO A 330 -8.21 -17.08 13.92
N THR A 331 -9.34 -16.41 13.83
CA THR A 331 -10.61 -17.06 13.49
C THR A 331 -10.61 -17.47 12.00
N PRO A 332 -11.40 -18.49 11.62
CA PRO A 332 -11.58 -18.86 10.22
C PRO A 332 -12.03 -17.69 9.33
N ASP A 333 -12.81 -16.75 9.88
CA ASP A 333 -13.28 -15.54 9.18
C ASP A 333 -12.15 -14.59 8.76
N VAL A 334 -10.98 -14.69 9.39
CA VAL A 334 -9.76 -13.95 9.00
C VAL A 334 -8.91 -14.80 8.06
N ILE A 335 -8.72 -16.08 8.41
CA ILE A 335 -7.84 -16.99 7.69
C ILE A 335 -8.31 -17.23 6.26
N ILE A 336 -9.60 -17.56 6.08
CA ILE A 336 -10.13 -17.99 4.79
C ILE A 336 -10.02 -16.84 3.77
N PRO A 337 -10.49 -15.61 4.04
CA PRO A 337 -10.42 -14.55 3.04
C PRO A 337 -8.97 -14.13 2.73
N LEU A 338 -8.07 -14.11 3.72
CA LEU A 338 -6.64 -13.86 3.48
C LEU A 338 -6.00 -14.96 2.61
N SER A 339 -6.37 -16.22 2.87
CA SER A 339 -5.88 -17.36 2.11
C SER A 339 -6.39 -17.38 0.67
N THR A 340 -7.51 -16.72 0.39
CA THR A 340 -8.02 -16.52 -0.98
C THR A 340 -7.35 -15.35 -1.68
N LEU A 341 -7.08 -14.25 -0.95
CA LEU A 341 -6.63 -12.99 -1.55
C LEU A 341 -5.10 -12.88 -1.70
N LEU A 342 -4.34 -13.31 -0.68
CA LEU A 342 -2.87 -13.23 -0.71
C LEU A 342 -2.24 -14.01 -1.89
N PRO A 343 -2.75 -15.18 -2.33
CA PRO A 343 -2.23 -15.86 -3.52
C PRO A 343 -2.23 -14.99 -4.78
N ALA A 344 -3.30 -14.22 -5.01
CA ALA A 344 -3.38 -13.30 -6.14
C ALA A 344 -2.35 -12.18 -6.02
N LEU A 345 -2.25 -11.59 -4.83
CA LEU A 345 -1.31 -10.50 -4.57
C LEU A 345 0.15 -10.94 -4.79
N CYS A 346 0.56 -12.08 -4.22
CA CYS A 346 1.94 -12.56 -4.40
C CYS A 346 2.25 -13.10 -5.80
N SER A 347 1.23 -13.40 -6.61
CA SER A 347 1.42 -13.91 -7.97
C SER A 347 1.43 -12.82 -9.04
N ALA A 348 0.59 -11.78 -8.88
CA ALA A 348 0.29 -10.83 -9.94
C ALA A 348 0.62 -9.36 -9.62
N HIS A 349 0.96 -9.02 -8.37
CA HIS A 349 1.29 -7.63 -8.04
C HIS A 349 2.53 -7.16 -8.82
N PRO A 350 2.56 -5.94 -9.38
CA PRO A 350 3.68 -5.47 -10.21
C PRO A 350 4.99 -5.34 -9.43
N ASP A 351 4.92 -4.91 -8.17
CA ASP A 351 6.08 -4.75 -7.30
C ASP A 351 6.57 -6.09 -6.71
N ALA A 352 7.85 -6.41 -6.90
CA ALA A 352 8.45 -7.67 -6.48
C ALA A 352 8.62 -7.81 -4.96
N PRO A 353 9.10 -6.79 -4.21
CA PRO A 353 9.04 -6.76 -2.75
C PRO A 353 7.65 -7.08 -2.21
N THR A 354 6.60 -6.39 -2.68
CA THR A 354 5.21 -6.68 -2.26
C THR A 354 4.81 -8.13 -2.54
N ARG A 355 5.18 -8.69 -3.70
CA ARG A 355 4.91 -10.11 -3.99
C ARG A 355 5.58 -11.03 -2.96
N HIS A 356 6.85 -10.78 -2.65
CA HIS A 356 7.58 -11.57 -1.66
C HIS A 356 6.95 -11.47 -0.27
N LEU A 357 6.57 -10.26 0.13
CA LEU A 357 5.97 -9.95 1.41
C LEU A 357 4.63 -10.68 1.58
N ALA A 358 3.76 -10.55 0.58
CA ALA A 358 2.46 -11.24 0.56
C ALA A 358 2.62 -12.76 0.62
N PHE A 359 3.63 -13.34 -0.04
CA PHE A 359 3.91 -14.77 0.03
C PHE A 359 4.35 -15.21 1.43
N ARG A 360 5.19 -14.42 2.12
CA ARG A 360 5.60 -14.68 3.50
C ARG A 360 4.42 -14.60 4.47
N LEU A 361 3.55 -13.60 4.30
CA LEU A 361 2.30 -13.48 5.04
C LEU A 361 1.39 -14.69 4.82
N LEU A 362 1.21 -15.13 3.57
CA LEU A 362 0.41 -16.32 3.25
C LEU A 362 0.94 -17.55 4.00
N GLY A 363 2.25 -17.79 3.95
CA GLY A 363 2.86 -18.91 4.66
C GLY A 363 2.60 -18.87 6.17
N GLN A 364 2.65 -17.69 6.78
CA GLN A 364 2.39 -17.52 8.20
C GLN A 364 0.91 -17.64 8.56
N VAL A 365 0.00 -17.07 7.76
CA VAL A 365 -1.45 -17.24 7.91
C VAL A 365 -1.79 -18.74 7.90
N LEU A 366 -1.27 -19.47 6.91
CA LEU A 366 -1.45 -20.92 6.81
C LEU A 366 -0.86 -21.66 8.01
N ARG A 367 0.31 -21.24 8.49
CA ARG A 367 0.96 -21.85 9.65
C ARG A 367 0.13 -21.77 10.91
N VAL A 368 -0.50 -20.63 11.18
CA VAL A 368 -1.36 -20.43 12.36
C VAL A 368 -2.80 -20.93 12.14
N SER A 369 -3.10 -21.50 10.97
CA SER A 369 -4.43 -22.03 10.65
C SER A 369 -4.66 -23.43 11.25
N PRO A 370 -5.90 -23.80 11.56
CA PRO A 370 -6.24 -25.17 11.93
C PRO A 370 -5.72 -26.18 10.88
N PRO A 371 -5.07 -27.30 11.27
CA PRO A 371 -4.42 -28.20 10.31
C PRO A 371 -5.31 -28.71 9.17
N PRO A 372 -6.59 -29.06 9.38
CA PRO A 372 -7.48 -29.45 8.29
C PRO A 372 -7.71 -28.33 7.27
N LEU A 373 -7.87 -27.09 7.75
CA LEU A 373 -8.06 -25.92 6.88
C LEU A 373 -6.76 -25.60 6.13
N ARG A 374 -5.60 -25.65 6.81
CA ARG A 374 -4.28 -25.48 6.17
C ARG A 374 -4.09 -26.49 5.04
N LEU A 375 -4.45 -27.76 5.26
CA LEU A 375 -4.34 -28.82 4.25
C LEU A 375 -5.26 -28.56 3.06
N GLN A 376 -6.51 -28.16 3.32
CA GLN A 376 -7.46 -27.83 2.27
C GLN A 376 -6.95 -26.67 1.41
N VAL A 377 -6.49 -25.58 2.01
CA VAL A 377 -5.97 -24.44 1.24
C VAL A 377 -4.74 -24.86 0.42
N LEU A 378 -3.79 -25.61 0.99
CA LEU A 378 -2.62 -26.08 0.24
C LEU A 378 -3.00 -27.00 -0.93
N ARG A 379 -4.04 -27.82 -0.77
CA ARG A 379 -4.60 -28.62 -1.86
C ARG A 379 -5.14 -27.71 -2.96
N ASP A 380 -5.92 -26.69 -2.60
CA ASP A 380 -6.54 -25.78 -3.54
C ASP A 380 -5.49 -24.95 -4.31
N LEU A 381 -4.41 -24.54 -3.64
CA LEU A 381 -3.28 -23.83 -4.28
C LEU A 381 -2.45 -24.70 -5.23
N LEU A 382 -2.41 -26.02 -5.01
CA LEU A 382 -1.68 -26.98 -5.86
C LEU A 382 -2.51 -27.46 -7.05
N ALA A 383 -3.84 -27.49 -6.89
CA ALA A 383 -4.75 -28.00 -7.89
C ALA A 383 -4.63 -27.22 -9.21
N PRO A 384 -4.59 -27.90 -10.36
CA PRO A 384 -4.70 -27.23 -11.64
C PRO A 384 -6.10 -26.62 -11.77
N SER A 385 -6.19 -25.30 -11.97
CA SER A 385 -7.42 -24.62 -12.39
C SER A 385 -7.09 -23.59 -13.46
N GLU A 386 -8.05 -23.32 -14.34
CA GLU A 386 -7.91 -22.34 -15.42
C GLU A 386 -7.79 -20.90 -14.85
N ASP A 387 -8.35 -20.67 -13.66
CA ASP A 387 -8.32 -19.38 -12.95
C ASP A 387 -7.13 -19.23 -11.99
N ALA A 388 -6.30 -20.26 -11.79
CA ALA A 388 -5.17 -20.22 -10.85
C ALA A 388 -3.90 -19.66 -11.49
N PHE A 389 -3.11 -18.98 -10.66
CA PHE A 389 -1.76 -18.51 -10.99
C PHE A 389 -0.78 -19.70 -11.07
N PRO A 390 -0.22 -20.07 -12.24
CA PRO A 390 0.68 -21.22 -12.37
C PRO A 390 1.91 -21.14 -11.44
N GLN A 391 2.45 -19.94 -11.27
CA GLN A 391 3.55 -19.64 -10.35
C GLN A 391 3.19 -19.94 -8.88
N MET A 392 1.93 -19.77 -8.49
CA MET A 392 1.46 -20.12 -7.14
C MET A 392 1.49 -21.63 -6.92
N ARG A 393 1.14 -22.43 -7.93
CA ARG A 393 1.20 -23.90 -7.83
C ARG A 393 2.63 -24.37 -7.55
N VAL A 394 3.61 -23.74 -8.20
CA VAL A 394 5.05 -24.01 -7.94
C VAL A 394 5.43 -23.56 -6.54
N ALA A 395 5.09 -22.31 -6.17
CA ALA A 395 5.45 -21.74 -4.87
C ALA A 395 4.80 -22.47 -3.67
N ALA A 396 3.57 -22.98 -3.84
CA ALA A 396 2.83 -23.72 -2.83
C ALA A 396 3.52 -25.03 -2.42
N ILE A 397 4.34 -25.63 -3.30
CA ILE A 397 5.16 -26.80 -2.95
C ILE A 397 6.13 -26.45 -1.82
N GLY A 398 6.68 -25.23 -1.82
CA GLY A 398 7.50 -24.72 -0.73
C GLY A 398 6.72 -24.61 0.58
N LEU A 399 5.47 -24.13 0.53
CA LEU A 399 4.59 -24.03 1.71
C LEU A 399 4.24 -25.42 2.28
N VAL A 400 4.04 -26.41 1.41
CA VAL A 400 3.84 -27.81 1.82
C VAL A 400 5.11 -28.36 2.47
N LYS A 401 6.28 -28.14 1.85
CA LYS A 401 7.56 -28.57 2.42
C LYS A 401 7.75 -28.05 3.84
N ASP A 402 7.48 -26.76 4.05
CA ASP A 402 7.60 -26.13 5.36
C ASP A 402 6.60 -26.73 6.37
N ALA A 403 5.36 -26.98 5.96
CA ALA A 403 4.33 -27.63 6.80
C ALA A 403 4.71 -29.06 7.21
N VAL A 404 5.28 -29.83 6.29
CA VAL A 404 5.69 -31.21 6.55
C VAL A 404 6.93 -31.27 7.43
N ILE A 405 7.93 -30.40 7.21
CA ILE A 405 9.10 -30.31 8.09
C ILE A 405 8.66 -29.95 9.51
N GLU A 406 7.79 -28.95 9.68
CA GLU A 406 7.23 -28.57 10.97
C GLU A 406 6.50 -29.74 11.65
N GLY A 407 5.65 -30.47 10.92
CA GLY A 407 4.95 -31.64 11.44
C GLY A 407 5.88 -32.81 11.82
N LEU A 408 6.97 -33.01 11.07
CA LEU A 408 7.95 -34.06 11.36
C LEU A 408 8.83 -33.74 12.59
N GLU A 409 9.14 -32.46 12.79
CA GLU A 409 9.94 -31.97 13.92
C GLU A 409 9.12 -31.82 15.22
N SER A 410 7.79 -31.69 15.13
CA SER A 410 6.90 -31.61 16.28
C SER A 410 7.02 -32.85 17.17
N SER A 411 7.41 -32.63 18.43
CA SER A 411 7.51 -33.68 19.46
C SER A 411 6.18 -33.97 20.17
N ALA A 412 5.09 -33.29 19.77
CA ALA A 412 3.79 -33.44 20.41
C ALA A 412 3.12 -34.77 19.99
N SER A 413 2.59 -35.51 20.95
CA SER A 413 1.98 -36.84 20.77
C SER A 413 0.60 -36.83 20.10
N ALA A 414 0.12 -35.68 19.62
CA ALA A 414 -1.13 -35.57 18.88
C ALA A 414 -0.83 -35.78 17.39
N THR A 415 -1.70 -36.50 16.70
CA THR A 415 -1.57 -36.90 15.29
C THR A 415 -1.37 -35.68 14.38
N GLU A 416 -0.12 -35.30 14.15
CA GLU A 416 0.28 -34.20 13.27
C GLU A 416 -0.16 -34.54 11.84
N LEU A 417 -1.21 -33.87 11.36
CA LEU A 417 -1.84 -34.17 10.08
C LEU A 417 -0.81 -34.12 8.93
N PHE A 418 0.16 -33.20 8.99
CA PHE A 418 1.22 -33.02 7.99
C PHE A 418 2.37 -34.04 8.09
N ALA A 419 2.42 -34.82 9.17
CA ALA A 419 3.29 -35.98 9.33
C ALA A 419 2.47 -37.26 9.37
N SER A 420 1.52 -37.41 8.43
CA SER A 420 0.64 -38.58 8.35
C SER A 420 0.41 -39.03 6.90
N PRO A 421 -0.03 -40.28 6.67
CA PRO A 421 -0.35 -40.77 5.32
C PRO A 421 -1.51 -40.00 4.66
N LEU A 422 -2.38 -39.38 5.46
CA LEU A 422 -3.48 -38.56 4.94
C LEU A 422 -2.97 -37.35 4.16
N MET A 423 -1.83 -36.78 4.55
CA MET A 423 -1.19 -35.68 3.83
C MET A 423 -0.82 -36.11 2.40
N LEU A 424 -0.15 -37.25 2.23
CA LEU A 424 0.18 -37.78 0.91
C LEU A 424 -1.06 -38.24 0.13
N ALA A 425 -2.07 -38.80 0.80
CA ALA A 425 -3.33 -39.13 0.13
C ALA A 425 -4.02 -37.89 -0.45
N THR A 426 -3.91 -36.75 0.23
CA THR A 426 -4.56 -35.50 -0.16
C THR A 426 -3.75 -34.70 -1.19
N LEU A 427 -2.45 -34.53 -0.95
CA LEU A 427 -1.57 -33.66 -1.74
C LEU A 427 -0.72 -34.43 -2.77
N GLY A 428 -0.49 -35.72 -2.54
CA GLY A 428 0.33 -36.59 -3.39
C GLY A 428 -0.08 -36.62 -4.87
N PRO A 429 -1.39 -36.63 -5.23
CA PRO A 429 -1.79 -36.55 -6.64
C PRO A 429 -1.25 -35.29 -7.36
N PHE A 430 -1.05 -34.20 -6.63
CA PHE A 430 -0.51 -32.96 -7.17
C PHE A 430 1.01 -32.90 -7.06
N LEU A 431 1.63 -33.56 -6.09
CA LEU A 431 3.08 -33.47 -5.84
C LEU A 431 3.89 -34.57 -6.54
N LEU A 432 3.30 -35.76 -6.69
CA LEU A 432 4.00 -37.00 -7.07
C LEU A 432 3.64 -37.51 -8.47
N ARG A 433 2.90 -36.71 -9.25
CA ARG A 433 2.50 -37.02 -10.62
C ARG A 433 2.72 -35.81 -11.52
N PRO A 434 3.02 -36.01 -12.81
CA PRO A 434 3.02 -34.93 -13.78
C PRO A 434 1.59 -34.42 -14.03
N SER A 435 1.49 -33.19 -14.51
CA SER A 435 0.25 -32.51 -14.89
C SER A 435 0.41 -31.93 -16.30
N PRO A 436 -0.24 -32.50 -17.32
CA PRO A 436 -1.17 -33.63 -17.28
C PRO A 436 -0.47 -34.98 -17.02
N THR A 437 -1.23 -36.03 -16.69
CA THR A 437 -0.65 -37.32 -16.26
C THR A 437 0.10 -38.08 -17.36
N ASP A 438 -0.24 -37.78 -18.61
CA ASP A 438 0.30 -38.31 -19.86
C ASP A 438 1.40 -37.41 -20.46
N LEU A 439 1.91 -36.42 -19.71
CA LEU A 439 2.94 -35.47 -20.16
C LEU A 439 4.14 -36.11 -20.88
N PHE A 440 4.57 -37.30 -20.45
CA PHE A 440 5.73 -37.99 -21.05
C PHE A 440 5.36 -39.02 -22.12
N GLU A 441 4.07 -39.18 -22.44
CA GLU A 441 3.60 -40.02 -23.56
C GLU A 441 3.66 -39.24 -24.88
N GLU A 442 3.57 -37.91 -24.81
CA GLU A 442 3.72 -37.01 -25.96
C GLU A 442 5.21 -36.74 -26.25
N ASN A 443 5.56 -36.67 -27.55
CA ASN A 443 6.93 -36.38 -27.99
C ASN A 443 7.20 -34.87 -27.99
N PHE A 444 7.37 -34.27 -26.81
CA PHE A 444 7.76 -32.87 -26.67
C PHE A 444 9.26 -32.65 -26.98
N SER A 445 9.57 -31.52 -27.62
CA SER A 445 10.94 -31.04 -27.69
C SER A 445 11.42 -30.60 -26.30
N ALA A 446 12.75 -30.52 -26.12
CA ALA A 446 13.32 -30.07 -24.86
C ALA A 446 12.97 -28.60 -24.59
N GLU A 447 12.96 -27.80 -25.66
CA GLU A 447 12.60 -26.39 -25.67
C GLU A 447 11.15 -26.18 -25.25
N ASP A 448 10.22 -26.91 -25.88
CA ASP A 448 8.78 -26.81 -25.56
C ASP A 448 8.53 -27.14 -24.09
N PHE A 449 9.17 -28.19 -23.57
CA PHE A 449 9.02 -28.61 -22.18
C PHE A 449 9.57 -27.57 -21.19
N VAL A 450 10.72 -26.97 -21.45
CA VAL A 450 11.32 -25.96 -20.56
C VAL A 450 10.47 -24.70 -20.45
N GLU A 451 9.78 -24.32 -21.52
CA GLU A 451 8.83 -23.20 -21.52
C GLU A 451 7.54 -23.50 -20.75
N MET A 452 7.23 -24.77 -20.46
CA MET A 452 6.09 -25.15 -19.63
C MET A 452 6.31 -24.78 -18.16
N ASP A 453 5.26 -24.29 -17.49
CA ASP A 453 5.29 -24.10 -16.03
C ASP A 453 5.45 -25.42 -15.27
N GLU A 454 5.09 -26.53 -15.91
CA GLU A 454 5.27 -27.88 -15.39
C GLU A 454 6.74 -28.24 -15.14
N ALA A 455 7.68 -27.77 -15.98
CA ALA A 455 9.10 -28.01 -15.75
C ALA A 455 9.58 -27.40 -14.43
N LYS A 456 9.17 -26.15 -14.15
CA LYS A 456 9.49 -25.44 -12.89
C LYS A 456 8.85 -26.16 -11.70
N ARG A 457 7.60 -26.61 -11.86
CA ARG A 457 6.88 -27.37 -10.83
C ARG A 457 7.57 -28.69 -10.49
N LEU A 458 8.00 -29.45 -11.50
CA LEU A 458 8.66 -30.75 -11.30
C LEU A 458 10.00 -30.61 -10.57
N ILE A 459 10.76 -29.53 -10.81
CA ILE A 459 11.99 -29.24 -10.04
C ILE A 459 11.67 -29.16 -8.54
N GLU A 460 10.65 -28.38 -8.16
CA GLU A 460 10.24 -28.24 -6.76
C GLU A 460 9.65 -29.54 -6.19
N CYS A 461 8.86 -30.28 -6.96
CA CYS A 461 8.30 -31.58 -6.53
C CYS A 461 9.39 -32.62 -6.26
N LEU A 462 10.41 -32.72 -7.10
CA LEU A 462 11.54 -33.62 -6.89
C LEU A 462 12.36 -33.19 -5.68
N GLY A 463 12.59 -31.88 -5.51
CA GLY A 463 13.22 -31.33 -4.31
C GLY A 463 12.44 -31.66 -3.03
N PHE A 464 11.11 -31.51 -3.06
CA PHE A 464 10.23 -31.89 -1.96
C PHE A 464 10.30 -33.40 -1.66
N TYR A 465 10.22 -34.25 -2.69
CA TYR A 465 10.30 -35.70 -2.52
C TYR A 465 11.63 -36.14 -1.90
N TYR A 466 12.75 -35.56 -2.36
CA TYR A 466 14.06 -35.79 -1.76
C TYR A 466 14.08 -35.41 -0.26
N VAL A 467 13.57 -34.22 0.09
CA VAL A 467 13.51 -33.77 1.48
C VAL A 467 12.67 -34.73 2.32
N LEU A 468 11.52 -35.16 1.80
CA LEU A 468 10.61 -36.05 2.51
C LEU A 468 11.25 -37.43 2.77
N LEU A 469 11.90 -38.01 1.75
CA LEU A 469 12.66 -39.25 1.91
C LEU A 469 13.73 -39.14 2.99
N MET A 470 14.44 -38.01 3.05
CA MET A 470 15.56 -37.82 3.98
C MET A 470 15.13 -37.46 5.40
N ARG A 471 14.02 -36.72 5.56
CA ARG A 471 13.56 -36.19 6.85
C ARG A 471 12.55 -37.09 7.56
N ASP A 472 11.71 -37.81 6.83
CA ASP A 472 10.74 -38.72 7.42
C ASP A 472 11.40 -40.06 7.80
N VAL A 473 12.26 -40.03 8.81
CA VAL A 473 13.07 -41.19 9.23
C VAL A 473 12.18 -42.34 9.71
N ASP A 474 11.09 -42.03 10.40
CA ASP A 474 10.15 -43.01 10.96
C ASP A 474 9.05 -43.42 9.97
N ASN A 475 9.10 -42.93 8.72
CA ASN A 475 8.10 -43.17 7.68
C ASN A 475 6.66 -42.84 8.13
N LYS A 476 6.48 -41.75 8.88
CA LYS A 476 5.17 -41.33 9.40
C LYS A 476 4.20 -40.98 8.27
N THR A 477 4.72 -40.48 7.15
CA THR A 477 3.93 -40.12 5.96
C THR A 477 3.63 -41.31 5.05
N GLY A 478 4.33 -42.45 5.20
CA GLY A 478 4.24 -43.58 4.27
C GLY A 478 5.01 -43.36 2.95
N ILE A 479 5.86 -42.33 2.86
CA ILE A 479 6.63 -42.03 1.65
C ILE A 479 7.60 -43.16 1.28
N ARG A 480 8.11 -43.90 2.27
CA ARG A 480 9.04 -45.04 2.11
C ARG A 480 8.31 -46.37 1.97
N ASP A 481 6.99 -46.36 1.86
CA ASP A 481 6.24 -47.58 1.59
C ASP A 481 6.61 -48.11 0.19
N PRO A 482 6.89 -49.41 0.02
CA PRO A 482 7.33 -49.96 -1.25
C PRO A 482 6.38 -49.68 -2.41
N ASP A 483 5.07 -49.64 -2.15
CA ASP A 483 4.05 -49.35 -3.16
C ASP A 483 4.02 -47.85 -3.52
N THR A 484 4.22 -46.94 -2.57
CA THR A 484 4.34 -45.50 -2.82
C THR A 484 5.57 -45.20 -3.69
N VAL A 485 6.73 -45.77 -3.32
CA VAL A 485 7.98 -45.61 -4.09
C VAL A 485 7.85 -46.22 -5.48
N ARG A 486 7.26 -47.41 -5.61
CA ARG A 486 7.01 -48.03 -6.91
C ARG A 486 6.09 -47.16 -7.77
N GLY A 487 4.99 -46.68 -7.18
CA GLY A 487 4.05 -45.78 -7.84
C GLY A 487 4.75 -44.54 -8.39
N PHE A 488 5.50 -43.83 -7.56
CA PHE A 488 6.24 -42.63 -7.95
C PHE A 488 7.27 -42.89 -9.05
N ARG A 489 7.99 -44.02 -8.98
CA ARG A 489 8.93 -44.42 -10.03
C ARG A 489 8.24 -44.61 -11.36
N THR A 490 7.15 -45.38 -11.37
CA THR A 490 6.39 -45.68 -12.59
C THR A 490 5.69 -44.46 -13.17
N SER A 491 5.16 -43.57 -12.33
CA SER A 491 4.36 -42.42 -12.78
C SER A 491 5.17 -41.17 -13.12
N LEU A 492 6.39 -41.02 -12.57
CA LEU A 492 7.19 -39.81 -12.77
C LEU A 492 8.67 -40.08 -13.03
N LEU A 493 9.40 -40.75 -12.12
CA LEU A 493 10.87 -40.79 -12.22
C LEU A 493 11.37 -41.54 -13.44
N ASP A 494 10.82 -42.71 -13.76
CA ASP A 494 11.31 -43.53 -14.87
C ASP A 494 11.00 -42.86 -16.23
N PRO A 495 9.78 -42.33 -16.49
CA PRO A 495 9.50 -41.52 -17.68
C PRO A 495 10.40 -40.30 -17.80
N LEU A 496 10.58 -39.54 -16.70
CA LEU A 496 11.42 -38.34 -16.69
C LEU A 496 12.89 -38.67 -16.99
N ARG A 497 13.44 -39.77 -16.47
CA ARG A 497 14.80 -40.22 -16.84
C ARG A 497 14.94 -40.52 -18.32
N GLY A 498 13.93 -41.17 -18.90
CA GLY A 498 13.88 -41.46 -20.34
C GLY A 498 13.91 -40.16 -21.16
N ALA A 499 13.04 -39.22 -20.81
CA ALA A 499 12.94 -37.91 -21.45
C ALA A 499 14.24 -37.10 -21.33
N LEU A 500 14.79 -36.95 -20.12
CA LEU A 500 16.05 -36.23 -19.88
C LEU A 500 17.20 -36.81 -20.70
N LYS A 501 17.33 -38.15 -20.76
CA LYS A 501 18.36 -38.80 -21.58
C LYS A 501 18.18 -38.49 -23.06
N ALA A 502 16.95 -38.50 -23.57
CA ALA A 502 16.66 -38.15 -24.96
C ALA A 502 17.00 -36.68 -25.25
N TRP A 503 16.57 -35.77 -24.37
CA TRP A 503 16.81 -34.34 -24.50
C TRP A 503 18.30 -33.98 -24.41
N PHE A 504 19.07 -34.54 -23.48
CA PHE A 504 20.53 -34.30 -23.42
C PHE A 504 21.28 -34.85 -24.63
N ASN A 505 20.86 -35.99 -25.18
CA ASN A 505 21.45 -36.52 -26.40
C ASN A 505 21.13 -35.65 -27.63
N GLY A 506 19.93 -35.06 -27.68
CA GLY A 506 19.52 -34.13 -28.74
C GLY A 506 20.17 -32.74 -28.62
N ALA A 507 20.32 -32.25 -27.39
CA ALA A 507 20.90 -30.95 -27.05
C ALA A 507 22.44 -30.93 -27.10
N GLY A 508 23.11 -32.05 -27.40
CA GLY A 508 24.57 -32.14 -27.44
C GLY A 508 25.27 -31.18 -28.43
N ASN A 509 24.52 -30.47 -29.28
CA ASN A 509 25.00 -29.44 -30.19
C ASN A 509 24.55 -28.01 -29.84
N THR A 510 23.69 -27.81 -28.83
CA THR A 510 23.17 -26.49 -28.43
C THR A 510 23.84 -26.02 -27.14
N ASN A 511 24.54 -24.88 -27.19
CA ASN A 511 25.15 -24.24 -26.02
C ASN A 511 24.20 -23.23 -25.35
N ASP A 512 22.88 -23.42 -25.44
CA ASP A 512 21.92 -22.48 -24.87
C ASP A 512 21.76 -22.72 -23.35
N PRO A 513 22.21 -21.78 -22.49
CA PRO A 513 22.08 -21.91 -21.04
C PRO A 513 20.61 -21.93 -20.59
N HIS A 514 19.70 -21.27 -21.30
CA HIS A 514 18.28 -21.19 -20.93
C HIS A 514 17.60 -22.56 -21.04
N LEU A 515 18.03 -23.38 -22.00
CA LEU A 515 17.58 -24.75 -22.15
C LEU A 515 18.28 -25.71 -21.19
N LEU A 516 19.61 -25.59 -21.07
CA LEU A 516 20.41 -26.57 -20.33
C LEU A 516 20.26 -26.48 -18.81
N LEU A 517 20.09 -25.28 -18.24
CA LEU A 517 20.03 -25.09 -16.79
C LEU A 517 18.80 -25.77 -16.14
N PRO A 518 17.56 -25.61 -16.65
CA PRO A 518 16.40 -26.30 -16.09
C PRO A 518 16.49 -27.82 -16.21
N LEU A 519 16.98 -28.34 -17.34
CA LEU A 519 17.19 -29.77 -17.55
C LEU A 519 18.25 -30.34 -16.60
N ALA A 520 19.36 -29.61 -16.40
CA ALA A 520 20.40 -29.99 -15.45
C ALA A 520 19.87 -29.99 -14.00
N ALA A 521 19.01 -29.04 -13.64
CA ALA A 521 18.37 -29.01 -12.32
C ALA A 521 17.46 -30.22 -12.10
N LEU A 522 16.68 -30.63 -13.11
CA LEU A 522 15.87 -31.85 -13.06
C LEU A 522 16.75 -33.10 -12.93
N GLY A 523 17.77 -33.24 -13.79
CA GLY A 523 18.71 -34.37 -13.74
C GLY A 523 19.40 -34.51 -12.38
N THR A 524 19.90 -33.39 -11.84
CA THR A 524 20.54 -33.35 -10.51
C THR A 524 19.57 -33.81 -9.41
N ASN A 525 18.31 -33.39 -9.45
CA ASN A 525 17.34 -33.83 -8.44
C ASN A 525 17.00 -35.32 -8.57
N VAL A 526 16.92 -35.86 -9.79
CA VAL A 526 16.72 -37.29 -10.01
C VAL A 526 17.89 -38.12 -9.43
N GLU A 527 19.13 -37.71 -9.70
CA GLU A 527 20.32 -38.38 -9.15
C GLU A 527 20.33 -38.36 -7.61
N ARG A 528 20.01 -37.22 -7.01
CA ARG A 528 19.90 -37.10 -5.54
C ARG A 528 18.83 -38.01 -4.95
N ILE A 529 17.71 -38.19 -5.66
CA ILE A 529 16.65 -39.12 -5.23
C ILE A 529 17.14 -40.56 -5.32
N ASP A 530 17.86 -40.93 -6.38
CA ASP A 530 18.41 -42.28 -6.55
C ASP A 530 19.40 -42.62 -5.42
N GLU A 531 20.30 -41.70 -5.08
CA GLU A 531 21.20 -41.85 -3.94
C GLU A 531 20.45 -41.96 -2.61
N ALA A 532 19.41 -41.14 -2.41
CA ALA A 532 18.58 -41.18 -1.20
C ALA A 532 17.84 -42.51 -1.07
N LEU A 533 17.29 -43.05 -2.15
CA LEU A 533 16.61 -44.35 -2.16
C LEU A 533 17.59 -45.48 -1.82
N VAL A 534 18.80 -45.47 -2.40
CA VAL A 534 19.84 -46.45 -2.04
C VAL A 534 20.14 -46.38 -0.54
N LYS A 535 20.32 -45.17 0.01
CA LYS A 535 20.61 -44.97 1.43
C LYS A 535 19.48 -45.40 2.37
N VAL A 536 18.22 -45.22 1.96
CA VAL A 536 17.05 -45.56 2.78
C VAL A 536 16.80 -47.07 2.82
N TYR A 537 17.13 -47.79 1.74
CA TYR A 537 16.89 -49.23 1.61
C TYR A 537 18.14 -50.11 1.70
N SER A 538 19.33 -49.52 1.88
CA SER A 538 20.56 -50.21 2.29
C SER A 538 20.55 -50.50 3.78
#